data_AF-A0A3B9V316-F1
#
_entry.id   AF-A0A3B9V316-F1
#
_cell.length_a   1.000
_cell.length_b   1.000
_cell.length_c   1.000
_cell.angle_alpha   90.00
_cell.angle_beta   90.00
_cell.angle_gamma   90.00
#
_symmetry.space_group_name_H-M   'P 1'
#
loop_
_entity.id
_entity.type
_entity.pdbx_description
1 polymer ?
#
loop_
_entity_poly.entity_id
_entity_poly.type
_entity_poly.pdbx_seq_one_letter_code
_entity_poly.pdbx_strand_id
1 'polypeptide(L)' 'MTNQKAMTITVNNRDYRMPARPVVAICVDGSEPAYIEEAVAAGVMPWTERIVGGAGADLRVNCV' A
#
# COMPACT_ATOMS: atom_id res chain seq x y z
N MET A 1 -14.49 20.20 13.84
CA MET A 1 -13.30 19.32 13.82
C MET A 1 -13.41 18.41 15.03
N THR A 2 -14.01 17.23 14.87
CA THR A 2 -14.20 16.29 15.99
C THR A 2 -12.86 15.64 16.33
N ASN A 3 -12.43 15.83 17.57
CA ASN A 3 -11.23 15.24 18.13
C ASN A 3 -11.47 13.73 18.34
N GLN A 4 -11.08 12.91 17.38
CA GLN A 4 -11.24 11.47 17.46
C GLN A 4 -10.14 10.91 18.36
N LYS A 5 -10.52 10.47 19.56
CA LYS A 5 -9.63 9.75 20.49
C LYS A 5 -8.98 8.60 19.72
N ALA A 6 -7.65 8.55 19.71
CA ALA A 6 -6.90 7.52 19.00
C ALA A 6 -7.29 6.14 19.56
N MET A 7 -8.17 5.47 18.84
CA MET A 7 -8.63 4.13 19.16
C MET A 7 -7.66 3.13 18.54
N THR A 8 -7.34 2.07 19.27
CA THR A 8 -6.52 0.96 18.79
C THR A 8 -7.39 -0.29 18.71
N ILE A 9 -7.15 -1.13 17.70
CA ILE A 9 -7.78 -2.44 17.55
C ILE A 9 -6.66 -3.48 17.58
N THR A 10 -6.80 -4.51 18.42
CA THR A 10 -5.85 -5.63 18.49
C THR A 10 -6.37 -6.80 17.67
N VAL A 11 -5.57 -7.31 16.75
CA VAL A 11 -5.88 -8.49 15.92
C VAL A 11 -4.64 -9.37 15.82
N ASN A 12 -4.75 -10.67 16.11
CA ASN A 12 -3.64 -11.63 16.05
C ASN A 12 -2.37 -11.11 16.77
N ASN A 13 -2.53 -10.60 18.00
CA ASN A 13 -1.45 -10.03 18.82
C ASN A 13 -0.71 -8.83 18.18
N ARG A 14 -1.35 -8.15 17.21
CA ARG A 14 -0.86 -6.90 16.61
C ARG A 14 -1.85 -5.78 16.87
N ASP A 15 -1.33 -4.66 17.35
CA ASP A 15 -2.09 -3.44 17.60
C ASP A 15 -2.09 -2.54 16.37
N TYR A 16 -3.28 -2.21 15.88
CA TYR A 16 -3.49 -1.32 14.75
C TYR A 16 -4.18 -0.04 15.24
N ARG A 17 -3.54 1.10 15.02
CA ARG A 17 -4.15 2.41 15.26
C ARG A 17 -5.27 2.63 14.25
N MET A 18 -6.44 3.03 14.72
CA MET A 18 -7.55 3.41 13.84
C MET A 18 -7.10 4.55 12.92
N PRO A 19 -7.22 4.40 11.59
CA PRO A 19 -6.67 5.37 10.67
C PRO A 19 -7.56 6.62 10.59
N ALA A 20 -6.93 7.80 10.49
CA ALA A 20 -7.64 9.08 10.38
C ALA A 20 -8.26 9.34 9.00
N ARG A 21 -8.00 8.44 8.04
CA ARG A 21 -8.49 8.46 6.66
C ARG A 21 -8.72 7.01 6.21
N PRO A 22 -9.62 6.73 5.25
CA PRO A 22 -9.85 5.37 4.76
C PRO A 22 -8.55 4.70 4.29
N VAL A 23 -8.37 3.44 4.66
CA VAL A 23 -7.23 2.59 4.26
C VAL A 23 -7.77 1.42 3.46
N VAL A 24 -7.14 1.13 2.32
CA VAL A 24 -7.48 0.02 1.43
C VAL A 24 -6.25 -0.85 1.24
N ALA A 25 -6.42 -2.17 1.36
CA ALA A 25 -5.43 -3.16 0.95
C ALA A 25 -5.96 -3.90 -0.28
N ILE A 26 -5.15 -3.98 -1.33
CA ILE A 26 -5.50 -4.65 -2.59
C ILE A 26 -4.58 -5.85 -2.73
N CYS A 27 -5.16 -7.06 -2.80
CA CYS A 27 -4.44 -8.26 -3.20
C CYS A 27 -4.62 -8.42 -4.70
N VAL A 28 -3.51 -8.34 -5.46
CA VAL A 28 -3.49 -8.69 -6.88
C VAL A 28 -2.92 -10.09 -6.96
N ASP A 29 -3.80 -11.08 -7.06
CA ASP A 29 -3.41 -12.49 -7.07
C ASP A 29 -2.48 -12.79 -8.26
N GLY A 30 -1.42 -13.57 -8.01
CA GLY A 30 -0.42 -13.92 -9.02
C GLY A 30 0.39 -12.74 -9.60
N SER A 31 0.36 -11.56 -8.96
CA SER A 31 1.05 -10.35 -9.43
C SER A 31 2.56 -10.38 -9.16
N GLU A 32 3.27 -11.27 -9.86
CA GLU A 32 4.74 -11.25 -9.94
C GLU A 32 5.24 -9.82 -10.21
N PRO A 33 6.26 -9.31 -9.48
CA PRO A 33 6.77 -7.95 -9.65
C PRO A 33 7.07 -7.56 -11.09
N ALA A 34 7.59 -8.50 -11.89
CA ALA A 34 7.91 -8.28 -13.30
C ALA A 34 6.70 -7.82 -14.12
N TYR A 35 5.47 -8.28 -13.83
CA TYR A 35 4.28 -7.83 -14.57
C TYR A 35 4.03 -6.33 -14.43
N ILE A 36 4.25 -5.78 -13.23
CA ILE A 36 4.06 -4.36 -12.96
C ILE A 36 5.18 -3.55 -13.60
N GLU A 37 6.43 -4.04 -13.53
CA GLU A 37 7.59 -3.40 -14.14
C GLU A 37 7.45 -3.27 -15.66
N GLU A 38 7.08 -4.36 -16.33
CA GLU A 38 6.86 -4.38 -17.79
C GLU A 38 5.70 -3.45 -18.19
N ALA A 39 4.62 -3.42 -17.41
CA ALA A 39 3.48 -2.54 -17.69
C ALA A 39 3.80 -1.04 -17.46
N VAL A 40 4.68 -0.73 -16.51
CA VAL A 40 5.24 0.63 -16.34
C VAL A 40 6.15 0.97 -17.53
N ALA A 41 7.07 0.07 -17.91
CA ALA A 41 7.97 0.29 -19.05
C ALA A 41 7.23 0.47 -20.38
N ALA A 42 6.12 -0.24 -20.57
CA ALA A 42 5.23 -0.09 -21.72
C ALA A 42 4.38 1.20 -21.69
N GLY A 43 4.46 2.00 -20.62
CA GLY A 43 3.75 3.26 -20.48
C GLY A 43 2.24 3.13 -20.19
N VAL A 44 1.77 1.94 -19.81
CA VAL A 44 0.33 1.67 -19.57
C VAL A 44 -0.08 1.78 -18.10
N MET A 45 0.87 2.05 -17.19
CA MET A 45 0.62 2.26 -15.75
C MET A 45 1.18 3.59 -15.22
N PRO A 46 0.74 4.76 -15.74
CA PRO A 46 1.32 6.06 -15.39
C PRO A 46 1.16 6.46 -13.92
N TRP A 47 0.10 5.98 -13.25
CA TRP A 47 -0.08 6.22 -11.82
C TRP A 47 0.94 5.44 -10.99
N THR A 48 1.17 4.16 -11.34
CA THR A 48 2.12 3.29 -10.64
C THR A 48 3.54 3.78 -10.82
N GLU A 49 3.91 4.22 -12.02
CA GLU A 49 5.21 4.86 -12.31
C GLU A 49 5.51 5.99 -11.32
N ARG A 50 4.55 6.90 -11.11
CA ARG A 50 4.70 8.00 -10.15
C ARG A 50 4.89 7.51 -8.71
N ILE A 51 4.19 6.45 -8.29
CA ILE A 51 4.27 5.90 -6.94
C ILE A 51 5.66 5.28 -6.69
N VAL A 52 6.13 4.43 -7.60
CA VAL A 52 7.46 3.79 -7.49
C VAL A 52 8.60 4.80 -7.69
N GLY A 53 8.36 5.88 -8.45
CA GLY A 53 9.28 7.01 -8.64
C GLY A 53 9.45 7.96 -7.44
N GLY A 54 8.97 7.58 -6.26
CA GLY A 54 9.21 8.31 -5.01
C GLY A 54 8.01 9.09 -4.46
N ALA A 55 6.85 9.09 -5.12
CA ALA A 55 5.62 9.64 -4.55
C ALA A 55 4.92 8.68 -3.56
N GLY A 56 5.42 7.44 -3.43
CA GLY A 56 5.01 6.46 -2.43
C GLY A 56 6.18 5.59 -1.99
N ALA A 57 5.90 4.36 -1.59
CA ALA A 57 6.90 3.39 -1.15
C ALA A 57 6.77 2.09 -1.96
N ASP A 58 7.91 1.56 -2.38
CA ASP A 58 8.02 0.24 -3.03
C ASP A 58 8.78 -0.70 -2.06
N LEU A 59 8.06 -1.67 -1.48
CA LEU A 59 8.52 -2.50 -0.37
C LEU A 59 8.56 -3.99 -0.75
N ARG A 60 9.20 -4.31 -1.88
CA ARG A 60 9.28 -5.68 -2.41
C ARG A 60 9.94 -6.62 -1.41
N VAL A 61 9.28 -7.73 -1.12
CA VAL A 61 9.79 -8.79 -0.22
C VAL A 61 10.23 -8.24 1.14
N ASN A 62 9.62 -7.14 1.62
CA ASN A 62 9.87 -6.60 2.95
C ASN A 62 9.09 -7.39 4.01
N CYS A 63 9.45 -8.67 4.15
CA CYS A 63 8.90 -9.56 5.17
C CYS A 63 9.55 -9.22 6.52
N VAL A 64 8.87 -8.38 7.31
CA VAL A 64 9.18 -8.07 8.71
C VAL A 64 8.32 -8.87 9.67
#